data_AF-A0A7S1ZG17-F1
#
_entry.id   AF-A0A7S1ZG17-F1
#
_cell.length_a   1.000
_cell.length_b   1.000
_cell.length_c   1.000
_cell.angle_alpha   90.00
_cell.angle_beta   90.00
_cell.angle_gamma   90.00
#
_symmetry.space_group_name_H-M   'P 1'
#
loop_
_entity.id
_entity.type
_entity.pdbx_description
1 polymer ?
#
loop_
_entity_poly.entity_id
_entity_poly.type
_entity_poly.pdbx_seq_one_letter_code
_entity_poly.pdbx_strand_id
1 'polypeptide(L)'
;GDDCSGGGRDPGFLVTVAGGTREERRLRFDCLILAGEETEFSRLSWKKGGATGTVADKKRDAAEDWMDDQESMSRKEKIASVKDKRRQDNQLEKKMRREARKLERKARKDKAAQREANAPMFGQNADKDPTPNRLGLDRTDSHISQSKNDEVEGRVDEAIFEKNMSSLDYGKIASRFGHKFDDLAPGLLRFVAADEGTNRGLLHGCGVELVPRARLSYKPNVPSKTSGKRRNRSVPKYVGPVLIRKSELSGTATLRMSALASRELHNSNYKGTLQIHLAPDIGSVDAIEEKLLIQIETNPVGIVTSSCPLVHKEIDYDDYDPNAGQFREIVTPLVPQTLWANLCQRASIIPTSKWGNIAPKKVRSLSHLIVDCALPITGVSPLETECATSGGVNLKEIDMTTMQSRLRPGLFLCGEGIDVSGFDKGFNSLALITTGLVAGRSAAEFILKSVVTKKE
;
A
#
# COMPACT_ATOMS: atom_id res chain seq x y z
N GLY A 1 -9.84 -13.71 -28.59
CA GLY A 1 -10.26 -12.33 -28.94
C GLY A 1 -10.65 -12.19 -30.39
N ASP A 2 -11.00 -13.29 -31.08
CA ASP A 2 -11.62 -13.19 -32.41
C ASP A 2 -13.14 -13.20 -32.22
N ASP A 3 -13.80 -12.15 -32.70
CA ASP A 3 -15.26 -12.11 -32.84
C ASP A 3 -15.64 -12.98 -34.05
N CYS A 4 -16.32 -14.10 -33.81
CA CYS A 4 -17.00 -14.83 -34.87
C CYS A 4 -18.23 -14.03 -35.32
N SER A 5 -18.02 -13.01 -36.16
CA SER A 5 -19.09 -12.28 -36.87
C SER A 5 -19.55 -13.01 -38.15
N GLY A 6 -19.06 -14.22 -38.41
CA GLY A 6 -19.47 -15.06 -39.53
C GLY A 6 -20.40 -16.19 -39.10
N GLY A 7 -21.71 -15.99 -39.24
CA GLY A 7 -22.69 -17.09 -39.30
C GLY A 7 -23.52 -17.31 -38.02
N GLY A 8 -24.59 -16.52 -37.85
CA GLY A 8 -25.87 -16.94 -37.25
C GLY A 8 -25.89 -17.58 -35.85
N ARG A 9 -24.82 -17.56 -35.05
CA ARG A 9 -24.80 -18.10 -33.67
C ARG A 9 -24.22 -17.10 -32.67
N ASP A 10 -24.85 -17.04 -31.50
CA ASP A 10 -24.67 -16.07 -30.39
C ASP A 10 -23.23 -15.68 -30.03
N PRO A 11 -23.02 -14.45 -29.52
CA PRO A 11 -21.70 -13.92 -29.15
C PRO A 11 -21.18 -14.53 -27.83
N GLY A 12 -20.34 -15.57 -27.93
CA GLY A 12 -19.59 -16.13 -26.79
C GLY A 12 -18.12 -15.68 -26.80
N PHE A 13 -17.49 -15.62 -25.63
CA PHE A 13 -16.09 -15.22 -25.46
C PHE A 13 -15.11 -16.33 -25.86
N LEU A 14 -14.20 -16.08 -26.80
CA LEU A 14 -13.14 -17.03 -27.16
C LEU A 14 -11.82 -16.69 -26.46
N VAL A 15 -11.37 -17.53 -25.53
CA VAL A 15 -10.06 -17.42 -24.86
C VAL A 15 -9.17 -18.61 -25.25
N THR A 16 -7.94 -18.30 -25.65
CA THR A 16 -6.90 -19.31 -25.92
C THR A 16 -6.07 -19.51 -24.67
N VAL A 17 -6.11 -20.71 -24.08
CA VAL A 17 -5.27 -21.07 -22.93
C VAL A 17 -4.07 -21.86 -23.45
N ALA A 18 -2.86 -21.32 -23.28
CA ALA A 18 -1.63 -22.01 -23.62
C ALA A 18 -1.27 -22.99 -22.48
N GLY A 19 -1.67 -24.26 -22.63
CA GLY A 19 -1.17 -25.33 -21.77
C GLY A 19 0.31 -25.60 -22.08
N GLY A 20 1.14 -25.80 -21.05
CA GLY A 20 2.59 -26.06 -21.16
C GLY A 20 3.03 -27.29 -21.98
N THR A 21 2.11 -27.89 -22.73
CA THR A 21 2.36 -28.93 -23.73
C THR A 21 1.45 -28.69 -24.94
N ARG A 22 1.92 -27.91 -25.91
CA ARG A 22 1.62 -27.91 -27.36
C ARG A 22 0.18 -28.06 -27.90
N GLU A 23 -0.87 -27.92 -27.09
CA GLU A 23 -2.27 -27.87 -27.54
C GLU A 23 -2.88 -26.50 -27.17
N GLU A 24 -3.17 -25.68 -28.18
CA GLU A 24 -4.00 -24.48 -28.01
C GLU A 24 -5.47 -24.92 -27.87
N ARG A 25 -6.06 -24.67 -26.70
CA ARG A 25 -7.51 -24.89 -26.50
C ARG A 25 -8.24 -23.57 -26.68
N ARG A 26 -9.25 -23.57 -27.56
CA ARG A 26 -10.22 -22.48 -27.73
C ARG A 26 -11.43 -22.76 -26.85
N LEU A 27 -11.57 -22.00 -25.78
CA LEU A 27 -12.70 -22.14 -24.87
C LEU A 27 -13.72 -21.03 -25.15
N ARG A 28 -15.00 -21.40 -25.22
CA ARG A 28 -16.12 -20.46 -25.41
C ARG A 28 -16.86 -20.28 -24.09
N PHE A 29 -16.90 -19.04 -23.59
CA PHE A 29 -17.60 -18.69 -22.35
C PHE A 29 -18.84 -17.85 -22.63
N ASP A 30 -19.92 -18.14 -21.92
CA ASP A 30 -21.12 -17.30 -21.89
C ASP A 30 -20.97 -16.17 -20.84
N CYS A 31 -20.10 -16.35 -19.84
CA CYS A 31 -19.82 -15.38 -18.79
C CYS A 31 -18.36 -15.50 -18.30
N LEU A 32 -17.69 -14.37 -18.07
CA LEU A 32 -16.29 -14.31 -17.63
C LEU A 32 -16.13 -13.23 -16.55
N ILE A 33 -15.45 -13.54 -15.45
CA ILE A 33 -15.09 -12.57 -14.41
C ILE A 33 -13.58 -12.40 -14.41
N LEU A 34 -13.11 -11.19 -14.69
CA LEU A 34 -11.71 -10.82 -14.51
C LEU A 34 -11.56 -10.14 -13.15
N ALA A 35 -10.84 -10.82 -12.25
CA ALA A 35 -10.45 -10.32 -10.95
C ALA A 35 -8.93 -10.18 -10.90
N GLY A 36 -8.44 -8.95 -10.69
CA GLY A 36 -7.03 -8.70 -10.48
C GLY A 36 -6.68 -8.84 -9.01
N GLU A 37 -5.61 -9.58 -8.70
CA GLU A 37 -5.05 -9.66 -7.36
C GLU A 37 -3.58 -9.23 -7.43
N GLU A 38 -3.20 -8.34 -6.52
CA GLU A 38 -1.82 -7.89 -6.32
C GLU A 38 -1.18 -7.22 -7.55
N THR A 39 -0.96 -5.92 -7.43
CA THR A 39 -0.02 -5.26 -8.34
C THR A 39 1.38 -5.87 -8.19
N GLU A 40 2.01 -6.28 -9.29
CA GLU A 40 3.38 -6.82 -9.33
C GLU A 40 4.44 -5.97 -8.61
N PHE A 41 4.11 -4.74 -8.23
CA PHE A 41 4.97 -3.87 -7.43
C PHE A 41 5.34 -4.40 -6.04
N SER A 42 4.50 -5.24 -5.41
CA SER A 42 4.87 -5.92 -4.16
C SER A 42 5.88 -7.06 -4.38
N ARG A 43 5.84 -7.71 -5.56
CA ARG A 43 6.69 -8.86 -5.92
C ARG A 43 7.97 -8.46 -6.67
N LEU A 44 7.96 -7.32 -7.36
CA LEU A 44 9.13 -6.62 -7.87
C LEU A 44 9.89 -6.04 -6.67
N SER A 45 10.56 -6.94 -5.93
CA SER A 45 11.83 -6.61 -5.32
C SER A 45 12.61 -5.81 -6.36
N TRP A 46 12.86 -4.53 -6.07
CA TRP A 46 13.68 -3.68 -6.92
C TRP A 46 15.00 -4.42 -7.11
N LYS A 47 15.16 -5.11 -8.25
CA LYS A 47 16.45 -5.64 -8.66
C LYS A 47 17.34 -4.41 -8.72
N LYS A 48 18.28 -4.32 -7.76
CA LYS A 48 19.37 -3.33 -7.74
C LYS A 48 19.88 -3.17 -9.17
N GLY A 49 19.56 -2.05 -9.79
CA GLY A 49 19.87 -1.80 -11.18
C GLY A 49 20.09 -0.31 -11.41
N GLY A 50 21.36 0.08 -11.53
CA GLY A 50 21.75 1.25 -12.29
C GLY A 50 22.12 2.52 -11.52
N ALA A 51 23.07 2.43 -10.60
CA ALA A 51 23.95 3.57 -10.29
C ALA A 51 25.40 3.07 -10.29
N THR A 52 26.00 3.03 -11.48
CA THR A 52 27.44 2.91 -11.67
C THR A 52 28.11 4.18 -11.14
N GLY A 53 28.95 4.07 -10.11
CA GLY A 53 29.76 5.18 -9.61
C GLY A 53 30.11 5.14 -8.12
N THR A 54 30.89 4.15 -7.71
CA THR A 54 31.94 4.19 -6.66
C THR A 54 31.76 5.13 -5.45
N VAL A 55 31.11 4.61 -4.39
CA VAL A 55 31.42 4.91 -2.97
C VAL A 55 31.29 3.65 -2.10
N ALA A 56 30.54 2.64 -2.57
CA ALA A 56 30.35 1.37 -1.87
C ALA A 56 31.60 0.47 -1.86
N ASP A 57 32.50 0.61 -2.83
CA ASP A 57 33.69 -0.26 -2.92
C ASP A 57 34.77 0.12 -1.90
N LYS A 58 34.90 1.40 -1.53
CA LYS A 58 35.88 1.83 -0.51
C LYS A 58 35.47 1.52 0.94
N LYS A 59 34.21 1.15 1.19
CA LYS A 59 33.74 0.73 2.53
C LYS A 59 33.93 -0.76 2.79
N ARG A 60 34.29 -1.53 1.76
CA ARG A 60 34.54 -2.96 1.89
C ARG A 60 35.98 -3.22 2.34
N ASP A 61 36.93 -2.47 1.78
CA ASP A 61 38.35 -2.62 2.10
C ASP A 61 38.70 -2.12 3.53
N ALA A 62 38.04 -1.07 4.02
CA ALA A 62 38.26 -0.56 5.39
C ALA A 62 37.61 -1.42 6.49
N ALA A 63 36.69 -2.32 6.13
CA ALA A 63 36.04 -3.23 7.07
C ALA A 63 36.78 -4.58 7.21
N GLU A 64 37.63 -4.93 6.23
CA GLU A 64 38.51 -6.10 6.31
C GLU A 64 39.73 -5.84 7.19
N ASP A 65 40.32 -4.63 7.14
CA ASP A 65 41.46 -4.26 8.01
C ASP A 65 41.09 -4.12 9.50
N TRP A 66 39.81 -3.88 9.83
CA TRP A 66 39.36 -3.74 11.23
C TRP A 66 38.94 -5.06 11.88
N MET A 67 38.90 -6.16 11.10
CA MET A 67 38.51 -7.49 11.58
C MET A 67 39.70 -8.41 11.89
N ASP A 68 40.93 -8.00 11.58
CA ASP A 68 42.13 -8.83 11.80
C ASP A 68 42.72 -8.74 13.22
N ASP A 69 42.19 -7.86 14.09
CA ASP A 69 42.75 -7.63 15.43
C ASP A 69 41.95 -8.25 16.61
N GLN A 70 41.02 -9.19 16.37
CA GLN A 70 40.31 -9.89 17.47
C GLN A 70 40.22 -11.43 17.28
N GLU A 71 41.13 -12.10 17.99
CA GLU A 71 40.98 -13.39 18.69
C GLU A 71 40.64 -14.69 17.93
N SER A 72 41.69 -15.51 17.83
CA SER A 72 41.79 -16.96 18.08
C SER A 72 40.50 -17.78 18.31
N MET A 73 39.80 -18.16 17.25
CA MET A 73 38.97 -19.37 17.20
C MET A 73 39.04 -19.92 15.78
N SER A 74 39.41 -21.19 15.60
CA SER A 74 39.64 -21.71 14.25
C SER A 74 38.31 -21.74 13.47
N ARG A 75 38.37 -21.42 12.18
CA ARG A 75 37.22 -21.36 11.25
C ARG A 75 36.36 -22.64 11.29
N LYS A 76 36.93 -23.79 11.68
CA LYS A 76 36.24 -25.08 11.82
C LYS A 76 35.31 -25.12 13.05
N GLU A 77 35.69 -24.49 14.15
CA GLU A 77 34.90 -24.49 15.40
C GLU A 77 33.69 -23.54 15.29
N LYS A 78 33.84 -22.40 14.61
CA LYS A 78 32.73 -21.47 14.33
C LYS A 78 31.64 -22.15 13.47
N ILE A 79 32.03 -22.98 12.48
CA ILE A 79 31.09 -23.70 11.62
C ILE A 79 30.37 -24.84 12.38
N ALA A 80 31.07 -25.53 13.29
CA ALA A 80 30.46 -26.56 14.14
C ALA A 80 29.42 -25.96 15.11
N SER A 81 29.76 -24.86 15.78
CA SER A 81 28.88 -24.13 16.70
C SER A 81 27.57 -23.68 16.02
N VAL A 82 27.67 -23.13 14.81
CA VAL A 82 26.48 -22.68 14.05
C VAL A 82 25.60 -23.85 13.62
N LYS A 83 26.20 -25.00 13.25
CA LYS A 83 25.42 -26.21 12.90
C LYS A 83 24.69 -26.81 14.10
N ASP A 84 25.30 -26.80 15.27
CA ASP A 84 24.67 -27.32 16.49
C ASP A 84 23.55 -26.40 16.99
N LYS A 85 23.74 -25.08 16.92
CA LYS A 85 22.67 -24.11 17.22
C LYS A 85 21.46 -24.28 16.31
N ARG A 86 21.69 -24.46 15.00
CA ARG A 86 20.62 -24.70 14.01
C ARG A 86 19.91 -26.05 14.23
N ARG A 87 20.60 -27.06 14.77
CA ARG A 87 19.98 -28.34 15.17
C ARG A 87 19.10 -28.18 16.39
N GLN A 88 19.53 -27.41 17.39
CA GLN A 88 18.74 -27.12 18.59
C GLN A 88 17.48 -26.32 18.26
N ASP A 89 17.59 -25.30 17.40
CA ASP A 89 16.43 -24.50 16.97
C ASP A 89 15.38 -25.34 16.23
N ASN A 90 15.82 -26.23 15.33
CA ASN A 90 14.93 -27.15 14.62
C ASN A 90 14.25 -28.18 15.55
N GLN A 91 14.91 -28.59 16.64
CA GLN A 91 14.31 -29.47 17.64
C GLN A 91 13.26 -28.71 18.49
N LEU A 92 13.55 -27.46 18.84
CA LEU A 92 12.64 -26.60 19.58
C LEU A 92 11.38 -26.29 18.76
N GLU A 93 11.53 -25.96 17.47
CA GLU A 93 10.39 -25.71 16.57
C GLU A 93 9.49 -26.95 16.42
N LYS A 94 10.09 -28.14 16.28
CA LYS A 94 9.34 -29.41 16.25
C LYS A 94 8.59 -29.68 17.56
N LYS A 95 9.16 -29.32 18.70
CA LYS A 95 8.51 -29.45 20.03
C LYS A 95 7.33 -28.48 20.15
N MET A 96 7.50 -27.22 19.76
CA MET A 96 6.45 -26.21 19.75
C MET A 96 5.26 -26.61 18.84
N ARG A 97 5.53 -27.12 17.63
CA ARG A 97 4.46 -27.61 16.73
C ARG A 97 3.68 -28.79 17.32
N ARG A 98 4.34 -29.67 18.07
CA ARG A 98 3.66 -30.80 18.75
C ARG A 98 2.77 -30.33 19.90
N GLU A 99 3.20 -29.33 20.66
CA GLU A 99 2.38 -28.73 21.73
C GLU A 99 1.18 -27.96 21.18
N ALA A 100 1.37 -27.16 20.12
CA ALA A 100 0.27 -26.47 19.44
C ALA A 100 -0.84 -27.44 18.98
N ARG A 101 -0.45 -28.57 18.36
CA ARG A 101 -1.41 -29.62 17.96
C ARG A 101 -2.12 -30.30 19.13
N LYS A 102 -1.48 -30.42 20.30
CA LYS A 102 -2.13 -30.96 21.51
C LYS A 102 -3.17 -29.97 22.05
N LEU A 103 -2.83 -28.69 22.09
CA LEU A 103 -3.73 -27.60 22.50
C LEU A 103 -4.95 -27.48 21.58
N GLU A 104 -4.74 -27.57 20.27
CA GLU A 104 -5.81 -27.53 19.27
C GLU A 104 -6.76 -28.73 19.41
N ARG A 105 -6.23 -29.94 19.64
CA ARG A 105 -7.04 -31.13 19.93
C ARG A 105 -7.83 -31.01 21.24
N LYS A 106 -7.25 -30.40 22.27
CA LYS A 106 -7.92 -30.14 23.55
C LYS A 106 -9.08 -29.15 23.35
N ALA A 107 -8.83 -28.01 22.70
CA ALA A 107 -9.86 -27.02 22.38
C ALA A 107 -11.02 -27.60 21.56
N ARG A 108 -10.73 -28.53 20.63
CA ARG A 108 -11.76 -29.19 19.82
C ARG A 108 -12.62 -30.16 20.64
N LYS A 109 -12.04 -30.83 21.64
CA LYS A 109 -12.79 -31.68 22.59
C LYS A 109 -13.64 -30.84 23.54
N ASP A 110 -13.10 -29.74 24.07
CA ASP A 110 -13.81 -28.85 24.99
C ASP A 110 -15.02 -28.20 24.28
N LYS A 111 -14.86 -27.81 23.01
CA LYS A 111 -15.95 -27.26 22.18
C LYS A 111 -17.01 -28.31 21.79
N ALA A 112 -16.65 -29.59 21.72
CA ALA A 112 -17.60 -30.67 21.51
C ALA A 112 -18.40 -30.96 22.78
N ALA A 113 -17.74 -31.00 23.94
CA ALA A 113 -18.40 -31.17 25.24
C ALA A 113 -19.37 -30.01 25.57
N GLN A 114 -19.01 -28.76 25.22
CA GLN A 114 -19.91 -27.61 25.34
C GLN A 114 -21.13 -27.67 24.42
N ARG A 115 -21.06 -28.40 23.30
CA ARG A 115 -22.20 -28.60 22.40
C ARG A 115 -23.15 -29.69 22.90
N GLU A 116 -22.63 -30.74 23.53
CA GLU A 116 -23.46 -31.76 24.19
C GLU A 116 -24.15 -31.23 25.45
N ALA A 117 -23.50 -30.35 26.22
CA ALA A 117 -24.09 -29.77 27.43
C ALA A 117 -25.21 -28.74 27.16
N ASN A 118 -25.29 -28.18 25.95
CA ASN A 118 -26.26 -27.13 25.57
C ASN A 118 -27.36 -27.62 24.61
N ALA A 119 -27.58 -28.94 24.48
CA ALA A 119 -28.66 -29.48 23.66
C ALA A 119 -30.02 -29.36 24.39
N PRO A 120 -31.04 -28.67 23.83
CA PRO A 120 -32.37 -28.59 24.44
C PRO A 120 -33.17 -29.89 24.24
N MET A 121 -33.80 -30.38 25.32
CA MET A 121 -34.77 -31.47 25.32
C MET A 121 -36.18 -30.94 25.02
N PHE A 122 -36.69 -31.16 23.81
CA PHE A 122 -38.13 -31.17 23.45
C PHE A 122 -38.24 -32.08 22.20
N GLY A 123 -39.12 -33.08 22.11
CA GLY A 123 -40.51 -33.16 22.53
C GLY A 123 -41.37 -33.18 21.26
N GLN A 124 -41.90 -34.34 20.90
CA GLN A 124 -42.67 -34.62 19.69
C GLN A 124 -43.87 -33.67 19.51
N ASN A 125 -44.05 -33.09 18.32
CA ASN A 125 -45.33 -33.04 17.59
C ASN A 125 -45.16 -32.38 16.22
N ALA A 126 -45.87 -32.96 15.25
CA ALA A 126 -45.94 -32.57 13.85
C ALA A 126 -46.81 -31.32 13.67
N ASP A 127 -46.40 -30.40 12.79
CA ASP A 127 -47.23 -29.99 11.65
C ASP A 127 -46.43 -29.16 10.62
N LYS A 128 -46.92 -29.24 9.38
CA LYS A 128 -46.25 -28.93 8.11
C LYS A 128 -46.07 -27.43 7.84
N ASP A 129 -44.88 -27.05 7.39
CA ASP A 129 -44.68 -25.91 6.48
C ASP A 129 -43.49 -26.21 5.54
N PRO A 130 -43.61 -26.05 4.20
CA PRO A 130 -42.59 -26.49 3.26
C PRO A 130 -41.48 -25.46 3.14
N THR A 131 -40.34 -25.74 3.75
CA THR A 131 -39.08 -25.05 3.44
C THR A 131 -38.50 -25.60 2.13
N PRO A 132 -37.92 -24.76 1.24
CA PRO A 132 -37.37 -25.26 -0.02
C PRO A 132 -36.18 -26.17 0.27
N ASN A 133 -36.21 -27.36 -0.33
CA ASN A 133 -35.17 -28.35 -0.27
C ASN A 133 -33.78 -27.72 -0.42
N ARG A 134 -32.92 -27.98 0.58
CA ARG A 134 -31.46 -28.00 0.39
C ARG A 134 -31.19 -28.93 -0.79
N LEU A 135 -30.89 -28.36 -1.95
CA LEU A 135 -30.27 -29.08 -3.05
C LEU A 135 -28.98 -29.69 -2.50
N GLY A 136 -28.99 -31.02 -2.38
CA GLY A 136 -27.79 -31.79 -2.15
C GLY A 136 -26.81 -31.47 -3.26
N LEU A 137 -25.75 -30.74 -2.92
CA LEU A 137 -24.53 -30.71 -3.71
C LEU A 137 -23.91 -32.09 -3.56
N ASP A 138 -24.40 -33.02 -4.36
CA ASP A 138 -23.71 -34.26 -4.64
C ASP A 138 -22.35 -33.87 -5.21
N ARG A 139 -21.31 -34.53 -4.70
CA ARG A 139 -19.96 -34.41 -5.22
C ARG A 139 -19.98 -35.00 -6.63
N THR A 140 -20.25 -34.18 -7.64
CA THR A 140 -20.01 -34.59 -9.01
C THR A 140 -18.50 -34.52 -9.25
N ASP A 141 -17.93 -35.70 -9.39
CA ASP A 141 -16.56 -35.94 -9.79
C ASP A 141 -16.15 -35.01 -10.94
N SER A 142 -15.02 -34.33 -10.75
CA SER A 142 -14.30 -33.61 -11.79
C SER A 142 -13.83 -34.60 -12.84
N HIS A 143 -14.66 -34.89 -13.84
CA HIS A 143 -14.28 -35.67 -15.00
C HIS A 143 -13.50 -34.79 -15.98
N ILE A 144 -12.17 -34.90 -15.96
CA ILE A 144 -11.33 -34.55 -17.11
C ILE A 144 -11.55 -35.66 -18.14
N SER A 145 -12.42 -35.42 -19.12
CA SER A 145 -12.53 -36.31 -20.27
C SER A 145 -11.38 -36.02 -21.24
N GLN A 146 -10.52 -37.03 -21.47
CA GLN A 146 -9.61 -37.04 -22.61
C GLN A 146 -10.43 -37.40 -23.86
N SER A 147 -10.86 -36.36 -24.59
CA SER A 147 -11.36 -36.52 -25.96
C SER A 147 -10.16 -36.68 -26.90
N LYS A 148 -10.18 -37.71 -27.75
CA LYS A 148 -9.14 -38.05 -28.73
C LYS A 148 -9.39 -37.46 -30.12
N ASN A 149 -10.26 -36.45 -30.24
CA ASN A 149 -10.52 -35.79 -31.52
C ASN A 149 -10.06 -34.33 -31.46
N ASP A 150 -9.21 -33.97 -32.43
CA ASP A 150 -8.73 -32.63 -32.72
C ASP A 150 -9.92 -31.68 -32.93
N GLU A 151 -9.85 -30.49 -32.32
CA GLU A 151 -10.91 -29.48 -32.16
C GLU A 151 -12.02 -29.82 -31.14
N VAL A 152 -11.74 -29.58 -29.86
CA VAL A 152 -12.78 -29.49 -28.82
C VAL A 152 -13.12 -28.02 -28.58
N GLU A 153 -14.13 -27.50 -29.29
CA GLU A 153 -14.86 -26.31 -28.84
C GLU A 153 -15.70 -26.70 -27.61
N GLY A 154 -15.14 -26.48 -26.43
CA GLY A 154 -15.90 -26.62 -25.17
C GLY A 154 -16.77 -25.38 -24.96
N ARG A 155 -18.09 -25.57 -24.90
CA ARG A 155 -19.03 -24.57 -24.37
C ARG A 155 -18.99 -24.69 -22.86
N VAL A 156 -18.44 -23.69 -22.20
CA VAL A 156 -18.22 -23.71 -20.77
C VAL A 156 -19.19 -22.70 -20.16
N ASP A 157 -20.26 -23.20 -19.52
CA ASP A 157 -21.20 -22.42 -18.70
C ASP A 157 -20.55 -21.95 -17.37
N GLU A 158 -19.21 -21.93 -17.30
CA GLU A 158 -18.40 -21.83 -16.10
C GLU A 158 -17.75 -20.45 -16.03
N ALA A 159 -17.94 -19.76 -14.90
CA ALA A 159 -17.21 -18.54 -14.61
C ALA A 159 -15.76 -18.89 -14.27
N ILE A 160 -14.81 -18.52 -15.14
CA ILE A 160 -13.39 -18.64 -14.78
C ILE A 160 -13.05 -17.53 -13.79
N PHE A 161 -12.54 -17.95 -12.64
CA PHE A 161 -11.89 -17.09 -11.67
C PHE A 161 -10.39 -17.36 -11.71
N GLU A 162 -9.62 -16.48 -12.35
CA GLU A 162 -8.17 -16.62 -12.37
C GLU A 162 -7.58 -16.01 -11.09
N LYS A 163 -7.28 -16.90 -10.13
CA LYS A 163 -6.63 -16.52 -8.87
C LYS A 163 -5.17 -16.13 -9.14
N ASN A 164 -4.70 -15.02 -8.57
CA ASN A 164 -3.35 -14.46 -8.74
C ASN A 164 -3.03 -13.86 -10.13
N MET A 165 -4.02 -13.35 -10.86
CA MET A 165 -3.73 -12.63 -12.11
C MET A 165 -3.11 -11.26 -11.80
N SER A 166 -1.92 -11.01 -12.37
CA SER A 166 -1.24 -9.72 -12.24
C SER A 166 -2.07 -8.60 -12.86
N SER A 167 -1.96 -7.37 -12.35
CA SER A 167 -2.62 -6.20 -12.96
C SER A 167 -2.16 -5.96 -14.41
N LEU A 168 -0.94 -6.36 -14.79
CA LEU A 168 -0.48 -6.29 -16.19
C LEU A 168 -1.21 -7.29 -17.08
N ASP A 169 -1.36 -8.54 -16.65
CA ASP A 169 -2.07 -9.56 -17.41
C ASP A 169 -3.56 -9.26 -17.48
N TYR A 170 -4.13 -8.72 -16.39
CA TYR A 170 -5.47 -8.15 -16.37
C TYR A 170 -5.64 -7.13 -17.51
N GLY A 171 -4.71 -6.17 -17.60
CA GLY A 171 -4.76 -5.12 -18.63
C GLY A 171 -4.65 -5.66 -20.05
N LYS A 172 -3.78 -6.66 -20.27
CA LYS A 172 -3.67 -7.33 -21.59
C LYS A 172 -4.98 -8.01 -21.99
N ILE A 173 -5.63 -8.70 -21.06
CA ILE A 173 -6.89 -9.40 -21.32
C ILE A 173 -8.02 -8.38 -21.54
N ALA A 174 -8.14 -7.37 -20.68
CA ALA A 174 -9.15 -6.32 -20.83
C ALA A 174 -9.00 -5.58 -22.18
N SER A 175 -7.76 -5.24 -22.57
CA SER A 175 -7.47 -4.59 -23.85
C SER A 175 -7.88 -5.44 -25.05
N ARG A 176 -7.71 -6.78 -24.98
CA ARG A 176 -8.20 -7.71 -26.03
C ARG A 176 -9.72 -7.70 -26.17
N PHE A 177 -10.46 -7.33 -25.12
CA PHE A 177 -11.91 -7.15 -25.16
C PHE A 177 -12.34 -5.73 -25.57
N GLY A 178 -11.39 -4.85 -25.90
CA GLY A 178 -11.62 -3.50 -26.38
C GLY A 178 -11.62 -2.43 -25.28
N HIS A 179 -11.30 -2.80 -24.03
CA HIS A 179 -11.22 -1.84 -22.94
C HIS A 179 -9.97 -0.95 -23.04
N LYS A 180 -10.09 0.29 -22.57
CA LYS A 180 -8.93 1.15 -22.33
C LYS A 180 -8.33 0.84 -20.97
N PHE A 181 -7.02 0.61 -20.96
CA PHE A 181 -6.26 0.34 -19.76
C PHE A 181 -5.22 1.45 -19.54
N ASP A 182 -5.41 2.23 -18.48
CA ASP A 182 -4.49 3.28 -18.09
C ASP A 182 -3.28 2.69 -17.36
N ASP A 183 -2.10 3.30 -17.54
CA ASP A 183 -0.85 2.85 -16.90
C ASP A 183 -0.99 2.79 -15.37
N LEU A 184 -0.42 1.72 -14.80
CA LEU A 184 -0.45 1.46 -13.37
C LEU A 184 0.58 2.33 -12.65
N ALA A 185 0.10 3.16 -11.74
CA ALA A 185 0.88 4.07 -10.92
C ALA A 185 0.75 3.71 -9.44
N PRO A 186 1.76 3.08 -8.85
CA PRO A 186 1.79 2.78 -7.42
C PRO A 186 1.85 4.02 -6.53
N GLY A 187 1.16 3.92 -5.41
CA GLY A 187 1.08 4.85 -4.29
C GLY A 187 1.05 4.11 -2.95
N LEU A 188 0.80 4.83 -1.86
CA LEU A 188 1.08 4.37 -0.47
C LEU A 188 2.56 3.99 -0.28
N LEU A 189 3.45 4.84 -0.77
CA LEU A 189 4.90 4.66 -0.75
C LEU A 189 5.58 5.58 0.26
N ARG A 190 6.74 5.16 0.75
CA ARG A 190 7.68 6.02 1.47
C ARG A 190 8.51 6.80 0.48
N PHE A 191 8.90 8.03 0.81
CA PHE A 191 9.85 8.79 0.01
C PHE A 191 11.27 8.60 0.49
N VAL A 192 12.21 8.47 -0.45
CA VAL A 192 13.65 8.46 -0.18
C VAL A 192 14.20 9.83 -0.55
N ALA A 193 14.71 10.55 0.44
CA ALA A 193 15.25 11.89 0.25
C ALA A 193 16.71 11.83 -0.23
N ALA A 194 17.07 12.72 -1.17
CA ALA A 194 18.45 13.12 -1.41
C ALA A 194 18.88 14.04 -0.27
N ASP A 195 19.24 13.45 0.85
CA ASP A 195 19.96 14.15 1.89
C ASP A 195 21.40 13.66 1.81
N GLU A 196 22.32 14.52 1.38
CA GLU A 196 23.65 14.17 0.81
C GLU A 196 24.63 13.46 1.75
N GLY A 197 24.20 12.95 2.91
CA GLY A 197 25.07 12.22 3.85
C GLY A 197 26.24 13.06 4.39
N THR A 198 26.22 14.38 4.16
CA THR A 198 27.10 15.35 4.82
C THR A 198 26.52 15.69 6.20
N ASN A 199 27.36 16.11 7.15
CA ASN A 199 26.96 16.56 8.51
C ASN A 199 26.06 17.84 8.52
N ARG A 200 25.40 18.17 7.39
CA ARG A 200 24.55 19.34 7.17
C ARG A 200 23.21 18.98 6.49
N GLY A 201 22.92 17.69 6.31
CA GLY A 201 21.64 17.24 5.78
C GLY A 201 20.47 17.58 6.70
N LEU A 202 19.26 17.79 6.15
CA LEU A 202 18.07 18.10 6.96
C LEU A 202 17.70 16.97 7.91
N LEU A 203 17.85 15.74 7.43
CA LEU A 203 17.48 14.50 8.10
C LEU A 203 18.71 13.85 8.75
N HIS A 204 19.87 14.50 8.68
CA HIS A 204 21.09 14.02 9.28
C HIS A 204 20.92 13.86 10.79
N GLY A 205 21.24 12.67 11.31
CA GLY A 205 21.08 12.34 12.73
C GLY A 205 19.65 12.02 13.17
N CYS A 206 18.63 12.23 12.32
CA CYS A 206 17.27 11.85 12.65
C CYS A 206 17.17 10.31 12.73
N GLY A 207 16.84 9.80 13.92
CA GLY A 207 16.59 8.38 14.16
C GLY A 207 15.22 7.98 13.65
N VAL A 208 14.24 7.98 14.55
CA VAL A 208 12.81 7.87 14.22
C VAL A 208 12.14 9.06 14.89
N GLU A 209 11.77 10.05 14.09
CA GLU A 209 11.19 11.30 14.59
C GLU A 209 9.78 11.49 14.03
N LEU A 210 8.85 11.87 14.90
CA LEU A 210 7.47 12.14 14.53
C LEU A 210 7.27 13.66 14.47
N VAL A 211 6.99 14.18 13.27
CA VAL A 211 6.37 15.50 13.15
C VAL A 211 4.86 15.27 13.24
N PRO A 212 4.19 15.67 14.32
CA PRO A 212 2.79 15.30 14.57
C PRO A 212 1.87 15.86 13.49
N ARG A 213 2.25 17.00 12.88
CA ARG A 213 1.41 17.65 11.89
C ARG A 213 2.22 18.47 10.90
N ALA A 214 2.28 17.99 9.65
CA ALA A 214 2.91 18.70 8.55
C ALA A 214 2.01 18.67 7.30
N ARG A 215 2.10 19.72 6.47
CA ARG A 215 1.49 19.75 5.14
C ARG A 215 2.52 19.40 4.08
N LEU A 216 2.21 18.39 3.28
CA LEU A 216 3.05 17.93 2.19
C LEU A 216 2.49 18.39 0.84
N SER A 217 3.39 18.74 -0.07
CA SER A 217 3.08 18.89 -1.49
C SER A 217 4.28 18.48 -2.34
N TYR A 218 4.02 17.94 -3.53
CA TYR A 218 5.07 17.43 -4.40
C TYR A 218 5.20 18.29 -5.66
N LYS A 219 6.45 18.64 -6.02
CA LYS A 219 6.81 19.35 -7.25
C LYS A 219 7.70 18.43 -8.10
N PRO A 220 7.25 17.92 -9.25
CA PRO A 220 8.07 17.05 -10.10
C PRO A 220 9.25 17.81 -10.70
N ASN A 221 10.41 17.15 -10.88
CA ASN A 221 11.61 17.78 -11.46
C ASN A 221 11.48 18.06 -12.97
N VAL A 222 10.61 17.34 -13.66
CA VAL A 222 10.31 17.55 -15.07
C VAL A 222 8.86 18.05 -15.17
N PRO A 223 8.59 19.14 -15.92
CA PRO A 223 7.21 19.53 -16.19
C PRO A 223 6.51 18.40 -16.95
N SER A 224 5.37 17.95 -16.42
CA SER A 224 4.53 16.91 -17.01
C SER A 224 4.35 17.11 -18.51
N LYS A 225 4.83 16.18 -19.34
CA LYS A 225 4.53 16.10 -20.77
C LYS A 225 3.12 15.53 -20.95
N THR A 226 2.08 16.25 -20.55
CA THR A 226 0.71 15.92 -20.94
C THR A 226 0.32 16.80 -22.13
N SER A 227 0.31 16.17 -23.30
CA SER A 227 -0.31 16.69 -24.52
C SER A 227 -1.80 16.90 -24.27
N GLY A 228 -2.25 18.15 -24.26
CA GLY A 228 -3.67 18.52 -24.21
C GLY A 228 -4.04 19.33 -22.97
N LYS A 229 -4.48 20.59 -23.21
CA LYS A 229 -5.08 21.55 -22.25
C LYS A 229 -4.57 21.43 -20.80
N ARG A 230 -3.56 22.25 -20.48
CA ARG A 230 -3.12 22.62 -19.12
C ARG A 230 -4.32 22.88 -18.20
N ARG A 231 -4.78 21.88 -17.46
CA ARG A 231 -5.32 22.12 -16.13
C ARG A 231 -4.10 22.06 -15.22
N ASN A 232 -3.70 23.20 -14.66
CA ASN A 232 -2.85 23.25 -13.47
C ASN A 232 -3.61 22.52 -12.36
N ARG A 233 -3.62 21.18 -12.38
CA ARG A 233 -4.12 20.40 -11.27
C ARG A 233 -3.03 20.52 -10.23
N SER A 234 -3.23 21.43 -9.28
CA SER A 234 -2.34 21.56 -8.13
C SER A 234 -2.26 20.18 -7.49
N VAL A 235 -1.04 19.65 -7.34
CA VAL A 235 -0.83 18.37 -6.66
C VAL A 235 -1.54 18.42 -5.31
N PRO A 236 -2.33 17.40 -4.93
CA PRO A 236 -3.08 17.39 -3.69
C PRO A 236 -2.16 17.71 -2.51
N LYS A 237 -2.56 18.70 -1.70
CA LYS A 237 -1.89 19.00 -0.43
C LYS A 237 -2.51 18.11 0.63
N TYR A 238 -1.67 17.46 1.42
CA TYR A 238 -2.14 16.61 2.50
C TYR A 238 -1.54 17.06 3.83
N VAL A 239 -2.36 17.09 4.89
CA VAL A 239 -1.95 17.48 6.25
C VAL A 239 -2.08 16.29 7.19
N GLY A 240 -1.03 15.98 7.93
CA GLY A 240 -1.07 14.96 8.98
C GLY A 240 0.32 14.63 9.52
N PRO A 241 0.43 13.55 10.31
CA PRO A 241 1.70 13.15 10.89
C PRO A 241 2.67 12.61 9.83
N VAL A 242 3.92 13.04 9.94
CA VAL A 242 5.04 12.61 9.10
C VAL A 242 6.08 11.94 9.98
N LEU A 243 6.44 10.72 9.61
CA LEU A 243 7.52 10.01 10.25
C LEU A 243 8.79 10.22 9.45
N ILE A 244 9.84 10.71 10.12
CA ILE A 244 11.14 10.96 9.54
C ILE A 244 12.11 9.92 10.06
N ARG A 245 12.82 9.29 9.13
CA ARG A 245 13.99 8.46 9.39
C ARG A 245 15.16 8.99 8.58
N LYS A 246 16.38 8.56 8.93
CA LYS A 246 17.67 8.94 8.33
C LYS A 246 17.62 9.51 6.90
N SER A 247 17.01 8.82 5.94
CA SER A 247 16.86 9.33 4.56
C SER A 247 15.47 9.01 3.98
N GLU A 248 14.49 8.75 4.85
CA GLU A 248 13.17 8.29 4.44
C GLU A 248 12.06 9.06 5.15
N LEU A 249 11.01 9.36 4.41
CA LEU A 249 9.77 9.91 4.94
C LEU A 249 8.64 8.88 4.81
N SER A 250 7.87 8.76 5.88
CA SER A 250 6.72 7.88 6.02
C SER A 250 5.64 8.60 6.85
N GLY A 251 4.78 7.85 7.53
CA GLY A 251 3.63 8.36 8.24
C GLY A 251 2.43 8.54 7.32
N THR A 252 1.24 8.70 7.93
CA THR A 252 -0.02 8.74 7.18
C THR A 252 -0.04 9.86 6.15
N ALA A 253 0.60 11.00 6.44
CA ALA A 253 0.67 12.10 5.49
C ALA A 253 1.46 11.79 4.23
N THR A 254 2.60 11.15 4.40
CA THR A 254 3.45 10.74 3.27
C THR A 254 2.73 9.68 2.43
N LEU A 255 2.18 8.65 3.07
CA LEU A 255 1.51 7.56 2.39
C LEU A 255 0.28 8.04 1.61
N ARG A 256 -0.61 8.81 2.25
CA ARG A 256 -1.81 9.35 1.60
C ARG A 256 -1.46 10.29 0.44
N MET A 257 -0.48 11.17 0.63
CA MET A 257 -0.04 12.05 -0.46
C MET A 257 0.50 11.24 -1.64
N SER A 258 1.30 10.21 -1.39
CA SER A 258 1.82 9.35 -2.46
C SER A 258 0.74 8.57 -3.21
N ALA A 259 -0.36 8.19 -2.53
CA ALA A 259 -1.52 7.57 -3.17
C ALA A 259 -2.28 8.58 -4.04
N LEU A 260 -2.51 9.79 -3.53
CA LEU A 260 -3.23 10.85 -4.24
C LEU A 260 -2.46 11.44 -5.43
N ALA A 261 -1.12 11.43 -5.35
CA ALA A 261 -0.23 11.93 -6.39
C ALA A 261 0.47 10.79 -7.16
N SER A 262 -0.06 9.56 -7.11
CA SER A 262 0.56 8.36 -7.67
C SER A 262 0.93 8.53 -9.15
N ARG A 263 0.02 9.09 -9.95
CA ARG A 263 0.23 9.34 -11.38
C ARG A 263 1.31 10.40 -11.64
N GLU A 264 1.26 11.52 -10.93
CA GLU A 264 2.28 12.58 -11.04
C GLU A 264 3.66 12.08 -10.60
N LEU A 265 3.71 11.28 -9.55
CA LEU A 265 4.92 10.63 -9.06
C LEU A 265 5.46 9.62 -10.09
N HIS A 266 4.60 8.77 -10.63
CA HIS A 266 4.98 7.80 -11.65
C HIS A 266 5.55 8.49 -12.90
N ASN A 267 4.86 9.53 -13.41
CA ASN A 267 5.30 10.29 -14.58
C ASN A 267 6.62 11.03 -14.40
N SER A 268 7.02 11.30 -13.16
CA SER A 268 8.29 11.94 -12.82
C SER A 268 9.37 10.93 -12.42
N ASN A 269 9.13 9.63 -12.61
CA ASN A 269 9.98 8.53 -12.13
C ASN A 269 10.29 8.64 -10.63
N TYR A 270 9.31 9.12 -9.86
CA TYR A 270 9.41 9.36 -8.42
C TYR A 270 10.54 10.32 -8.03
N LYS A 271 10.95 11.23 -8.94
CA LYS A 271 12.02 12.21 -8.73
C LYS A 271 11.48 13.64 -8.79
N GLY A 272 11.63 14.35 -7.70
CA GLY A 272 11.08 15.69 -7.55
C GLY A 272 11.53 16.36 -6.27
N THR A 273 10.86 17.44 -5.92
CA THR A 273 11.03 18.11 -4.62
C THR A 273 9.75 17.98 -3.82
N LEU A 274 9.86 17.40 -2.63
CA LEU A 274 8.82 17.44 -1.62
C LEU A 274 8.90 18.77 -0.86
N GLN A 275 7.82 19.52 -0.83
CA GLN A 275 7.69 20.74 -0.03
C GLN A 275 6.92 20.40 1.24
N ILE A 276 7.55 20.67 2.38
CA ILE A 276 7.04 20.33 3.71
C ILE A 276 6.82 21.62 4.48
N HIS A 277 5.57 21.86 4.87
CA HIS A 277 5.22 22.88 5.84
C HIS A 277 5.07 22.21 7.20
N LEU A 278 6.00 22.48 8.12
CA LEU A 278 6.09 21.84 9.43
C LEU A 278 5.13 22.44 10.47
N ALA A 279 4.57 23.62 10.20
CA ALA A 279 3.62 24.29 11.09
C ALA A 279 2.29 24.74 10.44
N PRO A 280 1.55 23.82 9.78
CA PRO A 280 0.44 24.20 8.91
C PRO A 280 -0.74 24.88 9.63
N ASP A 281 -0.90 24.69 10.94
CA ASP A 281 -1.95 25.31 11.75
C ASP A 281 -1.59 26.74 12.20
N ILE A 282 -0.30 27.06 12.30
CA ILE A 282 0.17 28.43 12.57
C ILE A 282 -0.01 29.28 11.31
N GLY A 283 0.20 28.67 10.14
CA GLY A 283 -0.10 29.30 8.86
C GLY A 283 1.12 29.94 8.20
N SER A 284 1.05 31.24 7.92
CA SER A 284 2.03 31.92 7.05
C SER A 284 3.41 32.08 7.71
N VAL A 285 4.40 32.47 6.88
CA VAL A 285 5.76 32.80 7.35
C VAL A 285 5.71 33.92 8.38
N ASP A 286 4.84 34.92 8.19
CA ASP A 286 4.70 36.07 9.08
C ASP A 286 4.19 35.65 10.46
N ALA A 287 3.18 34.77 10.51
CA ALA A 287 2.64 34.26 11.78
C ALA A 287 3.66 33.41 12.56
N ILE A 288 4.50 32.65 11.85
CA ILE A 288 5.59 31.88 12.48
C ILE A 288 6.68 32.83 12.99
N GLU A 289 7.08 33.82 12.18
CA GLU A 289 8.05 34.82 12.59
C GLU A 289 7.61 35.57 13.84
N GLU A 290 6.35 36.02 13.89
CA GLU A 290 5.79 36.68 15.07
C GLU A 290 5.94 35.83 16.33
N LYS A 291 5.59 34.53 16.26
CA LYS A 291 5.78 33.60 17.39
C LYS A 291 7.24 33.43 17.80
N LEU A 292 8.17 33.39 16.84
CA LEU A 292 9.60 33.29 17.13
C LEU A 292 10.17 34.60 17.69
N LEU A 293 9.64 35.76 17.30
CA LEU A 293 10.00 37.05 17.89
C LEU A 293 9.53 37.14 19.34
N ILE A 294 8.31 36.70 19.65
CA ILE A 294 7.82 36.57 21.03
C ILE A 294 8.73 35.66 21.86
N GLN A 295 9.26 34.58 21.27
CA GLN A 295 10.22 33.70 21.95
C GLN A 295 11.52 34.43 22.34
N ILE A 296 11.98 35.38 21.53
CA ILE A 296 13.17 36.20 21.84
C ILE A 296 12.94 37.07 23.06
N GLU A 297 11.76 37.68 23.17
CA GLU A 297 11.39 38.53 24.29
C GLU A 297 11.20 37.73 25.59
N THR A 298 10.56 36.57 25.48
CA THR A 298 10.18 35.74 26.64
C THR A 298 11.33 34.87 27.17
N ASN A 299 12.27 34.45 26.33
CA ASN A 299 13.42 33.63 26.73
C ASN A 299 14.72 34.04 26.03
N PRO A 300 15.24 35.25 26.27
CA PRO A 300 16.42 35.78 25.56
C PRO A 300 17.71 35.01 25.88
N VAL A 301 17.80 34.35 27.03
CA VAL A 301 19.02 33.64 27.47
C VAL A 301 19.09 32.21 26.92
N GLY A 302 17.94 31.64 26.56
CA GLY A 302 17.85 30.28 26.04
C GLY A 302 18.60 30.09 24.73
N ILE A 303 19.16 28.90 24.53
CA ILE A 303 19.84 28.52 23.29
C ILE A 303 18.79 28.23 22.22
N VAL A 304 18.93 28.80 21.02
CA VAL A 304 17.94 28.68 19.94
C VAL A 304 17.77 27.22 19.51
N THR A 305 18.86 26.46 19.43
CA THR A 305 18.84 25.07 18.94
C THR A 305 18.43 24.06 20.00
N SER A 306 18.17 24.45 21.26
CA SER A 306 17.92 23.49 22.34
C SER A 306 16.55 22.83 22.30
N SER A 307 15.54 23.52 21.77
CA SER A 307 14.18 22.99 21.58
C SER A 307 13.38 23.89 20.64
N CYS A 308 12.45 23.31 19.88
CA CYS A 308 11.48 24.06 19.09
C CYS A 308 10.48 24.77 20.03
N PRO A 309 10.32 26.10 19.95
CA PRO A 309 9.35 26.82 20.78
C PRO A 309 7.91 26.71 20.26
N LEU A 310 7.71 26.22 19.04
CA LEU A 310 6.40 26.00 18.46
C LEU A 310 5.86 24.66 18.95
N VAL A 311 4.62 24.65 19.44
CA VAL A 311 4.00 23.46 20.04
C VAL A 311 2.81 22.97 19.22
N HIS A 312 2.63 21.67 19.20
CA HIS A 312 1.42 20.98 18.77
C HIS A 312 0.61 20.59 19.99
N LYS A 313 -0.71 20.74 19.89
CA LYS A 313 -1.68 20.42 20.92
C LYS A 313 -2.59 19.33 20.36
N GLU A 314 -2.65 18.21 21.05
CA GLU A 314 -3.48 17.06 20.68
C GLU A 314 -4.36 16.67 21.88
N ILE A 315 -5.61 16.28 21.61
CA ILE A 315 -6.53 15.80 22.63
C ILE A 315 -6.36 14.29 22.73
N ASP A 316 -6.04 13.80 23.93
CA ASP A 316 -6.01 12.37 24.22
C ASP A 316 -7.43 11.89 24.54
N TYR A 317 -8.10 11.31 23.54
CA TYR A 317 -9.47 10.81 23.68
C TYR A 317 -9.57 9.56 24.57
N ASP A 318 -8.45 8.92 24.92
CA ASP A 318 -8.42 7.78 25.83
C ASP A 318 -8.28 8.21 27.30
N ASP A 319 -7.87 9.47 27.57
CA ASP A 319 -7.64 10.01 28.91
C ASP A 319 -8.69 11.09 29.26
N TYR A 320 -9.92 10.64 29.57
CA TYR A 320 -11.02 11.49 30.02
C TYR A 320 -11.00 11.70 31.54
N ASP A 321 -10.93 12.95 31.99
CA ASP A 321 -11.08 13.29 33.41
C ASP A 321 -12.55 13.59 33.74
N PRO A 322 -13.26 12.72 34.49
CA PRO A 322 -14.66 12.92 34.83
C PRO A 322 -14.87 14.07 35.82
N ASN A 323 -13.86 14.49 36.58
CA ASN A 323 -13.97 15.59 37.54
C ASN A 323 -13.83 16.96 36.83
N ALA A 324 -12.94 17.03 35.84
CA ALA A 324 -12.74 18.24 35.04
C ALA A 324 -13.70 18.34 33.85
N GLY A 325 -14.37 17.24 33.46
CA GLY A 325 -15.31 17.21 32.34
C GLY A 325 -14.63 17.40 30.98
N GLN A 326 -13.35 17.09 30.87
CA GLN A 326 -12.56 17.30 29.66
C GLN A 326 -11.53 16.17 29.46
N PHE A 327 -11.17 15.95 28.21
CA PHE A 327 -10.05 15.08 27.84
C PHE A 327 -8.72 15.79 28.11
N ARG A 328 -7.68 15.02 28.42
CA ARG A 328 -6.34 15.55 28.61
C ARG A 328 -5.78 16.12 27.31
N GLU A 329 -5.19 17.32 27.40
CA GLU A 329 -4.45 17.93 26.30
C GLU A 329 -2.95 17.57 26.40
N ILE A 330 -2.41 16.98 25.35
CA ILE A 330 -0.99 16.68 25.20
C ILE A 330 -0.35 17.84 24.42
N VAL A 331 0.66 18.47 25.02
CA VAL A 331 1.45 19.52 24.39
C VAL A 331 2.84 18.98 24.05
N THR A 332 3.19 18.98 22.77
CA THR A 332 4.50 18.50 22.29
C THR A 332 5.17 19.54 21.41
N PRO A 333 6.52 19.56 21.32
CA PRO A 333 7.21 20.36 20.31
C PRO A 333 6.76 19.95 18.91
N LEU A 334 6.43 20.93 18.08
CA LEU A 334 5.94 20.71 16.72
C LEU A 334 7.01 20.11 15.80
N VAL A 335 8.27 20.49 16.03
CA VAL A 335 9.44 19.99 15.31
C VAL A 335 10.33 19.24 16.30
N PRO A 336 10.62 17.95 16.07
CA PRO A 336 11.54 17.16 16.88
C PRO A 336 12.94 17.78 16.96
N GLN A 337 13.64 17.49 18.05
CA GLN A 337 14.85 18.20 18.43
C GLN A 337 15.97 18.14 17.37
N THR A 338 16.20 16.98 16.75
CA THR A 338 17.27 16.85 15.74
C THR A 338 16.91 17.63 14.48
N LEU A 339 15.68 17.47 13.99
CA LEU A 339 15.18 18.23 12.84
C LEU A 339 15.22 19.75 13.11
N TRP A 340 14.84 20.18 14.31
CA TRP A 340 14.89 21.58 14.73
C TRP A 340 16.32 22.15 14.67
N ALA A 341 17.29 21.43 15.21
CA ALA A 341 18.70 21.81 15.16
C ALA A 341 19.20 21.92 13.70
N ASN A 342 18.80 20.99 12.83
CA ASN A 342 19.15 21.02 11.40
C ASN A 342 18.51 22.21 10.65
N LEU A 343 17.26 22.57 10.97
CA LEU A 343 16.60 23.77 10.44
C LEU A 343 17.33 25.05 10.88
N CYS A 344 17.70 25.13 12.17
CA CYS A 344 18.48 26.25 12.69
C CYS A 344 19.82 26.38 11.98
N GLN A 345 20.52 25.25 11.77
CA GLN A 345 21.78 25.23 11.03
C GLN A 345 21.60 25.71 9.58
N ARG A 346 20.54 25.30 8.90
CA ARG A 346 20.19 25.77 7.54
C ARG A 346 19.84 27.26 7.50
N ALA A 347 19.24 27.79 8.56
CA ALA A 347 19.05 29.23 8.76
C ALA A 347 20.35 29.99 9.14
N SER A 348 21.50 29.32 9.11
CA SER A 348 22.81 29.86 9.51
C SER A 348 22.84 30.34 10.97
N ILE A 349 22.10 29.68 11.87
CA ILE A 349 22.13 29.90 13.32
C ILE A 349 23.18 28.97 13.93
N ILE A 350 24.02 29.52 14.80
CA ILE A 350 25.11 28.77 15.43
C ILE A 350 24.51 27.98 16.62
N PRO A 351 24.94 26.74 16.90
CA PRO A 351 24.38 25.92 17.98
C PRO A 351 24.42 26.55 19.38
N THR A 352 25.32 27.51 19.62
CA THR A 352 25.45 28.22 20.91
C THR A 352 24.76 29.58 20.92
N SER A 353 24.10 29.97 19.82
CA SER A 353 23.37 31.24 19.73
C SER A 353 22.22 31.27 20.73
N LYS A 354 22.17 32.34 21.53
CA LYS A 354 21.04 32.65 22.40
C LYS A 354 19.96 33.40 21.63
N TRP A 355 18.70 33.23 22.04
CA TRP A 355 17.56 33.93 21.41
C TRP A 355 17.73 35.45 21.41
N GLY A 356 18.21 36.06 22.50
CA GLY A 356 18.42 37.52 22.57
C GLY A 356 19.48 38.07 21.62
N ASN A 357 20.32 37.21 21.04
CA ASN A 357 21.45 37.60 20.18
C ASN A 357 21.22 37.21 18.70
N ILE A 358 20.02 36.76 18.32
CA ILE A 358 19.72 36.38 16.94
C ILE A 358 19.30 37.60 16.12
N ALA A 359 19.88 37.75 14.92
CA ALA A 359 19.46 38.79 13.99
C ALA A 359 18.05 38.48 13.41
N PRO A 360 17.15 39.46 13.25
CA PRO A 360 15.81 39.26 12.69
C PRO A 360 15.80 38.54 11.34
N LYS A 361 16.79 38.82 10.47
CA LYS A 361 16.94 38.14 9.18
C LYS A 361 17.08 36.61 9.31
N LYS A 362 17.74 36.11 10.37
CA LYS A 362 17.86 34.68 10.63
C LYS A 362 16.54 34.09 11.13
N VAL A 363 15.79 34.83 11.94
CA VAL A 363 14.43 34.46 12.37
C VAL A 363 13.53 34.30 11.15
N ARG A 364 13.50 35.30 10.25
CA ARG A 364 12.77 35.25 8.98
C ARG A 364 13.17 34.04 8.13
N SER A 365 14.47 33.78 8.02
CA SER A 365 14.99 32.61 7.28
C SER A 365 14.52 31.29 7.89
N LEU A 366 14.51 31.18 9.22
CA LEU A 366 14.02 30.00 9.93
C LEU A 366 12.52 29.82 9.71
N SER A 367 11.72 30.90 9.78
CA SER A 367 10.29 30.88 9.47
C SER A 367 10.01 30.39 8.05
N HIS A 368 10.78 30.85 7.05
CA HIS A 368 10.66 30.35 5.68
C HIS A 368 10.94 28.85 5.58
N LEU A 369 11.98 28.35 6.25
CA LEU A 369 12.31 26.93 6.26
C LEU A 369 11.25 26.07 6.96
N ILE A 370 10.49 26.62 7.92
CA ILE A 370 9.38 25.91 8.57
C ILE A 370 8.14 25.84 7.66
N VAL A 371 7.89 26.85 6.82
CA VAL A 371 6.72 26.89 5.90
C VAL A 371 6.95 26.15 4.60
N ASP A 372 8.14 26.29 3.99
CA ASP A 372 8.45 25.73 2.67
C ASP A 372 9.80 25.00 2.73
N CYS A 373 9.83 23.93 3.52
CA CYS A 373 11.00 23.08 3.64
C CYS A 373 11.11 22.19 2.38
N ALA A 374 12.01 22.58 1.48
CA ALA A 374 12.29 21.82 0.27
C ALA A 374 13.19 20.62 0.54
N LEU A 375 12.70 19.43 0.19
CA LEU A 375 13.41 18.17 0.32
C LEU A 375 13.44 17.43 -1.02
N PRO A 376 14.60 17.34 -1.69
CA PRO A 376 14.73 16.58 -2.92
C PRO A 376 14.47 15.09 -2.68
N ILE A 377 13.63 14.48 -3.51
CA ILE A 377 13.29 13.05 -3.47
C ILE A 377 13.98 12.36 -4.64
N THR A 378 14.73 11.30 -4.35
CA THR A 378 15.47 10.50 -5.35
C THR A 378 14.76 9.23 -5.75
N GLY A 379 13.77 8.82 -4.97
CA GLY A 379 12.95 7.67 -5.25
C GLY A 379 11.96 7.40 -4.14
N VAL A 380 11.43 6.18 -4.15
CA VAL A 380 10.40 5.71 -3.24
C VAL A 380 10.74 4.30 -2.76
N SER A 381 10.22 3.95 -1.58
CA SER A 381 10.26 2.58 -1.08
C SER A 381 8.83 2.09 -0.86
N PRO A 382 8.45 0.92 -1.40
CA PRO A 382 7.15 0.32 -1.14
C PRO A 382 7.02 -0.09 0.34
N LEU A 383 5.78 -0.33 0.73
CA LEU A 383 5.46 -1.01 1.97
C LEU A 383 5.44 -2.52 1.72
N GLU A 384 5.93 -3.30 2.67
CA GLU A 384 5.98 -4.76 2.56
C GLU A 384 4.59 -5.40 2.53
N THR A 385 3.57 -4.70 3.02
CA THR A 385 2.25 -5.28 3.29
C THR A 385 1.16 -4.87 2.29
N GLU A 386 1.26 -3.68 1.68
CA GLU A 386 0.17 -3.12 0.86
C GLU A 386 0.64 -1.90 0.06
N CYS A 387 0.32 -1.84 -1.23
CA CYS A 387 0.45 -0.65 -2.06
C CYS A 387 -0.95 -0.31 -2.61
N ALA A 388 -1.21 0.97 -2.87
CA ALA A 388 -2.34 1.36 -3.69
C ALA A 388 -1.86 1.53 -5.13
N THR A 389 -2.68 1.16 -6.10
CA THR A 389 -2.34 1.37 -7.51
C THR A 389 -3.47 2.16 -8.15
N SER A 390 -3.12 3.29 -8.73
CA SER A 390 -4.01 4.05 -9.61
C SER A 390 -3.77 3.64 -11.06
N GLY A 391 -4.77 3.80 -11.92
CA GLY A 391 -4.75 3.22 -13.27
C GLY A 391 -5.48 1.89 -13.33
N GLY A 392 -5.55 1.27 -14.50
CA GLY A 392 -6.38 0.09 -14.75
C GLY A 392 -7.48 0.35 -15.78
N VAL A 393 -8.49 -0.51 -15.81
CA VAL A 393 -9.61 -0.36 -16.74
C VAL A 393 -10.44 0.88 -16.41
N ASN A 394 -10.74 1.66 -17.45
CA ASN A 394 -11.53 2.87 -17.33
C ASN A 394 -12.94 2.60 -16.78
N LEU A 395 -13.28 3.23 -15.64
CA LEU A 395 -14.57 3.05 -14.97
C LEU A 395 -15.78 3.43 -15.82
N LYS A 396 -15.61 4.28 -16.85
CA LYS A 396 -16.69 4.62 -17.78
C LYS A 396 -17.09 3.45 -18.67
N GLU A 397 -16.25 2.43 -18.77
CA GLU A 397 -16.50 1.22 -19.56
C GLU A 397 -17.09 0.09 -18.71
N ILE A 398 -17.35 0.35 -17.43
CA ILE A 398 -17.86 -0.62 -16.45
C ILE A 398 -19.13 -0.07 -15.81
N ASP A 399 -20.20 -0.86 -15.77
CA ASP A 399 -21.34 -0.59 -14.91
C ASP A 399 -20.98 -0.90 -13.45
N MET A 400 -20.71 0.12 -12.65
CA MET A 400 -20.30 -0.04 -11.25
C MET A 400 -21.38 -0.65 -10.34
N THR A 401 -22.64 -0.75 -10.80
CA THR A 401 -23.71 -1.41 -10.02
C THR A 401 -23.72 -2.92 -10.16
N THR A 402 -23.18 -3.42 -11.27
CA THR A 402 -23.14 -4.85 -11.62
C THR A 402 -21.72 -5.37 -11.83
N MET A 403 -20.75 -4.47 -11.93
CA MET A 403 -19.39 -4.68 -12.42
C MET A 403 -19.29 -5.24 -13.85
N GLN A 404 -20.38 -5.20 -14.62
CA GLN A 404 -20.38 -5.69 -16.00
C GLN A 404 -19.69 -4.69 -16.94
N SER A 405 -18.94 -5.21 -17.91
CA SER A 405 -18.43 -4.44 -19.04
C SER A 405 -19.57 -3.87 -19.86
N ARG A 406 -19.50 -2.57 -20.15
CA ARG A 406 -20.41 -1.89 -21.08
C ARG A 406 -20.08 -2.19 -22.55
N LEU A 407 -18.90 -2.73 -22.82
CA LEU A 407 -18.43 -3.05 -24.17
C LEU A 407 -18.76 -4.49 -24.55
N ARG A 408 -18.75 -5.40 -23.57
CA ARG A 408 -18.92 -6.83 -23.78
C ARG A 408 -19.89 -7.42 -22.75
N PRO A 409 -21.16 -7.65 -23.10
CA PRO A 409 -22.10 -8.36 -22.24
C PRO A 409 -21.57 -9.73 -21.83
N GLY A 410 -21.74 -10.07 -20.55
CA GLY A 410 -21.20 -11.31 -19.96
C GLY A 410 -19.75 -11.21 -19.45
N LEU A 411 -19.03 -10.12 -19.72
CA LEU A 411 -17.72 -9.86 -19.11
C LEU A 411 -17.90 -8.99 -17.85
N PHE A 412 -17.32 -9.41 -16.74
CA PHE A 412 -17.33 -8.68 -15.48
C PHE A 412 -15.90 -8.35 -15.05
N LEU A 413 -15.69 -7.14 -14.53
CA LEU A 413 -14.38 -6.58 -14.25
C LEU A 413 -14.34 -6.09 -12.79
N CYS A 414 -13.48 -6.65 -11.94
CA CYS A 414 -13.37 -6.26 -10.54
C CYS A 414 -11.94 -6.32 -9.98
N GLY A 415 -11.77 -5.86 -8.75
CA GLY A 415 -10.50 -5.89 -8.01
C GLY A 415 -9.51 -4.78 -8.36
N GLU A 416 -8.20 -5.04 -8.26
CA GLU A 416 -7.16 -4.02 -8.53
C GLU A 416 -6.93 -3.75 -10.02
N GLY A 417 -7.59 -4.49 -10.92
CA GLY A 417 -7.45 -4.31 -12.36
C GLY A 417 -8.27 -3.15 -12.92
N ILE A 418 -9.21 -2.60 -12.15
CA ILE A 418 -10.02 -1.43 -12.52
C ILE A 418 -9.41 -0.17 -11.89
N ASP A 419 -9.67 1.01 -12.47
CA ASP A 419 -9.12 2.28 -11.99
C ASP A 419 -9.79 2.78 -10.69
N VAL A 420 -9.66 2.00 -9.62
CA VAL A 420 -10.09 2.30 -8.26
C VAL A 420 -8.90 2.16 -7.32
N SER A 421 -8.52 3.27 -6.67
CA SER A 421 -7.44 3.28 -5.68
C SER A 421 -7.90 3.87 -4.36
N GLY A 422 -7.66 3.15 -3.27
CA GLY A 422 -7.82 3.64 -1.90
C GLY A 422 -6.74 4.66 -1.53
N PHE A 423 -7.13 5.68 -0.77
CA PHE A 423 -6.20 6.67 -0.25
C PHE A 423 -5.42 6.18 0.98
N ASP A 424 -5.81 5.04 1.55
CA ASP A 424 -5.25 4.41 2.74
C ASP A 424 -5.31 2.89 2.65
N LYS A 425 -4.48 2.22 3.49
CA LYS A 425 -4.34 0.76 3.58
C LYS A 425 -5.67 -0.01 3.45
N GLY A 426 -6.61 0.16 4.39
CA GLY A 426 -7.83 -0.66 4.41
C GLY A 426 -8.80 -0.50 3.23
N PHE A 427 -8.73 0.58 2.46
CA PHE A 427 -9.72 0.86 1.41
C PHE A 427 -9.49 0.06 0.13
N ASN A 428 -8.25 -0.33 -0.19
CA ASN A 428 -7.96 -1.18 -1.34
C ASN A 428 -8.56 -2.58 -1.14
N SER A 429 -8.29 -3.17 0.02
CA SER A 429 -8.87 -4.46 0.41
C SER A 429 -10.40 -4.41 0.41
N LEU A 430 -11.00 -3.32 0.90
CA LEU A 430 -12.45 -3.14 0.86
C LEU A 430 -12.97 -3.05 -0.59
N ALA A 431 -12.32 -2.28 -1.45
CA ALA A 431 -12.69 -2.16 -2.87
C ALA A 431 -12.59 -3.51 -3.60
N LEU A 432 -11.54 -4.28 -3.35
CA LEU A 432 -11.37 -5.63 -3.89
C LEU A 432 -12.52 -6.57 -3.49
N ILE A 433 -12.84 -6.63 -2.19
CA ILE A 433 -13.88 -7.51 -1.66
C ILE A 433 -15.27 -7.11 -2.18
N THR A 434 -15.59 -5.81 -2.12
CA THR A 434 -16.91 -5.31 -2.50
C THR A 434 -17.18 -5.45 -3.99
N THR A 435 -16.22 -5.08 -4.84
CA THR A 435 -16.36 -5.22 -6.30
C THR A 435 -16.40 -6.69 -6.73
N GLY A 436 -15.59 -7.55 -6.10
CA GLY A 436 -15.63 -8.99 -6.34
C GLY A 436 -16.98 -9.61 -6.00
N LEU A 437 -17.58 -9.21 -4.87
CA LEU A 437 -18.90 -9.68 -4.45
C LEU A 437 -20.01 -9.24 -5.41
N VAL A 438 -20.00 -7.98 -5.86
CA VAL A 438 -20.97 -7.47 -6.83
C VAL A 438 -20.82 -8.20 -8.17
N ALA A 439 -19.59 -8.31 -8.69
CA ALA A 439 -19.30 -9.01 -9.93
C ALA A 439 -19.78 -10.47 -9.90
N GLY A 440 -19.48 -11.20 -8.82
CA GLY A 440 -19.90 -12.59 -8.67
C GLY A 440 -21.42 -12.77 -8.65
N ARG A 441 -22.15 -11.90 -7.92
CA ARG A 441 -23.62 -11.93 -7.87
C ARG A 441 -24.24 -11.60 -9.22
N SER A 442 -23.79 -10.52 -9.85
CA SER A 442 -24.33 -10.09 -11.15
C SER A 442 -23.99 -11.07 -12.27
N ALA A 443 -22.82 -11.70 -12.23
CA ALA A 443 -22.46 -12.78 -13.15
C ALA A 443 -23.39 -13.99 -13.00
N ALA A 444 -23.70 -14.41 -11.77
CA ALA A 444 -24.63 -15.50 -11.51
C ALA A 444 -26.05 -15.18 -12.01
N GLU A 445 -26.54 -13.97 -11.72
CA GLU A 445 -27.85 -13.51 -12.23
C GLU A 445 -27.90 -13.43 -13.76
N PHE A 446 -26.81 -12.99 -14.40
CA PHE A 446 -26.69 -12.92 -15.85
C PHE A 446 -26.80 -14.31 -16.48
N ILE A 447 -26.07 -15.29 -15.93
CA ILE A 447 -26.13 -16.70 -16.39
C ILE A 447 -27.55 -17.24 -16.20
N LEU A 448 -28.15 -17.09 -15.01
CA LEU A 448 -29.50 -17.60 -14.73
C LEU A 448 -30.55 -17.03 -15.70
N LYS A 449 -30.50 -15.73 -16.00
CA LYS A 449 -31.40 -15.12 -16.99
C LYS A 449 -31.18 -15.71 -18.38
N SER A 450 -29.92 -15.87 -18.80
CA SER A 450 -29.60 -16.43 -20.11
C SER A 450 -30.08 -17.88 -20.31
N VAL A 451 -30.08 -18.68 -19.23
CA VAL A 451 -30.58 -20.07 -19.24
C VAL A 451 -32.11 -20.11 -19.33
N VAL A 452 -32.80 -19.18 -18.68
CA VAL A 452 -34.27 -19.09 -18.73
C VAL A 452 -34.74 -18.66 -20.12
N THR A 453 -34.13 -17.64 -20.72
CA THR A 453 -34.45 -17.20 -22.10
C THR A 453 -34.09 -18.21 -23.18
N LYS A 454 -33.21 -19.18 -22.92
CA LYS A 454 -32.90 -20.28 -23.86
C LYS A 454 -33.87 -21.47 -23.73
N LYS A 455 -34.68 -21.53 -22.66
CA LYS A 455 -35.68 -22.58 -22.43
C LYS A 455 -37.06 -22.23 -22.95
N GLU A 456 -37.36 -20.93 -23.06
CA GLU A 456 -38.48 -20.39 -23.84
C GLU A 456 -38.10 -20.35 -25.33
#